data_AF-A0A924D0I3-F1
#
_entry.id   AF-A0A924D0I3-F1
#
_cell.length_a   1.000
_cell.length_b   1.000
_cell.length_c   1.000
_cell.angle_alpha   90.00
_cell.angle_beta   90.00
_cell.angle_gamma   90.00
#
_symmetry.space_group_name_H-M   'P 1'
#
loop_
_entity.id
_entity.type
_entity.pdbx_description
1 polymer ?
#
loop_
_entity_poly.entity_id
_entity_poly.type
_entity_poly.pdbx_seq_one_letter_code
_entity_poly.pdbx_strand_id
1 'polypeptide(L)' 'MTIALLAGGILAVIIASLGDKARQRRPLAWHAYIPWHATIFVGMAAALFASVHLVTMAKGGIG' A
#
# COMPACT_ATOMS: atom_id res chain seq x y z
N MET A 1 -15.99 4.03 1.54
CA MET A 1 -14.69 4.61 1.14
C MET A 1 -13.50 3.87 1.75
N THR A 2 -13.53 3.55 3.05
CA THR A 2 -12.40 2.94 3.79
C THR A 2 -11.97 1.56 3.29
N ILE A 3 -12.93 0.73 2.86
CA ILE A 3 -12.62 -0.58 2.25
C ILE A 3 -11.80 -0.41 0.96
N ALA A 4 -12.11 0.59 0.15
CA ALA A 4 -11.36 0.88 -1.07
C ALA A 4 -9.93 1.39 -0.75
N LEU A 5 -9.76 2.16 0.32
CA LEU A 5 -8.44 2.58 0.81
C LEU A 5 -7.62 1.41 1.33
N LEU A 6 -8.24 0.46 2.03
CA LEU A 6 -7.58 -0.76 2.49
C LEU A 6 -7.12 -1.61 1.30
N ALA A 7 -8.03 -1.92 0.37
CA ALA A 7 -7.72 -2.71 -0.82
C ALA A 7 -6.67 -2.01 -1.71
N GLY A 8 -6.82 -0.70 -1.93
CA GLY A 8 -5.87 0.12 -2.68
C GLY A 8 -4.49 0.16 -2.04
N GLY A 9 -4.41 0.31 -0.72
CA GLY A 9 -3.16 0.27 0.03
C GLY A 9 -2.43 -1.07 -0.10
N ILE A 10 -3.16 -2.18 0.02
CA ILE A 10 -2.61 -3.54 -0.17
C ILE A 10 -2.11 -3.73 -1.60
N LEU A 11 -2.90 -3.35 -2.61
CA LEU A 11 -2.50 -3.45 -4.01
C LEU A 11 -1.27 -2.59 -4.32
N ALA A 12 -1.20 -1.38 -3.79
CA ALA A 12 -0.03 -0.50 -3.94
C ALA A 12 1.23 -1.13 -3.37
N VAL A 13 1.17 -1.76 -2.19
CA VAL A 13 2.31 -2.47 -1.59
C VAL A 13 2.76 -3.63 -2.47
N ILE A 14 1.81 -4.44 -2.99
CA ILE A 14 2.13 -5.60 -3.84
C ILE A 14 2.81 -5.14 -5.12
N ILE A 15 2.21 -4.18 -5.83
CA ILE A 15 2.73 -3.65 -7.10
C ILE A 15 4.10 -3.01 -6.88
N ALA A 16 4.26 -2.19 -5.85
CA ALA A 16 5.53 -1.52 -5.57
C ALA A 16 6.63 -2.51 -5.15
N SER A 17 6.30 -3.57 -4.42
CA SER A 17 7.25 -4.65 -4.07
C SER A 17 7.68 -5.45 -5.30
N LEU A 18 6.76 -5.71 -6.23
CA LEU A 18 7.11 -6.32 -7.52
C LEU A 18 7.98 -5.39 -8.37
N GLY A 19 7.67 -4.09 -8.38
CA GLY A 19 8.45 -3.05 -9.02
C GLY A 19 9.88 -2.94 -8.48
N ASP A 20 10.06 -3.01 -7.16
CA ASP A 20 11.39 -3.00 -6.54
C ASP A 20 12.19 -4.26 -6.90
N LYS A 21 11.56 -5.44 -6.88
CA LYS A 21 12.20 -6.69 -7.35
C LYS A 21 12.58 -6.60 -8.84
N ALA A 22 11.74 -5.97 -9.68
CA ALA A 22 12.05 -5.76 -11.08
C ALA A 22 13.22 -4.77 -11.27
N ARG A 23 13.27 -3.70 -10.46
CA ARG A 23 14.40 -2.76 -10.41
C ARG A 23 15.71 -3.47 -10.06
N GLN A 24 15.72 -4.37 -9.08
CA GLN A 24 16.91 -5.14 -8.70
C GLN A 24 17.44 -6.00 -9.85
N ARG A 25 16.56 -6.49 -10.74
CA ARG A 25 16.95 -7.29 -11.92
C ARG A 25 17.42 -6.44 -13.10
N ARG A 26 16.96 -5.19 -13.23
CA ARG A 26 17.28 -4.28 -14.33
C ARG A 26 17.49 -2.85 -13.83
N PRO A 27 18.66 -2.55 -13.22
CA PRO A 27 18.90 -1.27 -12.55
C PRO A 27 18.98 -0.06 -13.50
N LEU A 28 19.18 -0.28 -14.81
CA LEU A 28 19.27 0.79 -15.82
C LEU A 28 17.94 1.08 -16.55
N ALA A 29 16.86 0.37 -16.19
CA ALA A 29 15.56 0.60 -16.82
C ALA A 29 14.88 1.86 -16.28
N TRP A 30 13.99 2.48 -17.07
CA TRP A 30 13.26 3.70 -16.71
C TRP A 30 12.50 3.58 -15.38
N HIS A 31 12.01 2.38 -15.06
CA HIS A 31 11.27 2.11 -13.84
C HIS A 31 12.17 2.04 -12.58
N ALA A 32 13.49 2.10 -12.72
CA ALA A 32 14.42 2.14 -11.59
C ALA A 32 14.41 3.50 -10.85
N TYR A 33 13.95 4.56 -11.51
CA TYR A 33 13.83 5.92 -10.93
C TYR A 33 12.57 6.12 -10.10
N ILE A 34 11.64 5.16 -10.11
CA ILE A 34 10.43 5.21 -9.30
C ILE A 34 10.82 4.99 -7.83
N PRO A 35 10.31 5.80 -6.88
CA PRO A 35 10.64 5.66 -5.46
C PRO A 35 9.86 4.50 -4.83
N TRP A 36 10.19 3.25 -5.21
CA TRP A 36 9.44 2.06 -4.82
C TRP A 36 9.24 1.92 -3.31
N HIS A 37 10.26 2.23 -2.50
CA HIS A 37 10.15 2.19 -1.04
C HIS A 37 9.17 3.23 -0.49
N ALA A 38 9.09 4.43 -1.09
CA ALA A 38 8.11 5.43 -0.70
C ALA A 38 6.69 4.96 -1.05
N THR A 39 6.50 4.34 -2.22
CA THR A 39 5.21 3.77 -2.61
C THR A 39 4.78 2.62 -1.68
N ILE A 40 5.72 1.74 -1.29
CA ILE A 40 5.46 0.68 -0.30
C ILE A 40 5.03 1.28 1.03
N PHE A 41 5.75 2.29 1.52
CA PHE A 41 5.43 2.97 2.78
C PHE A 41 4.03 3.60 2.75
N VAL A 42 3.70 4.35 1.69
CA VAL A 42 2.38 4.98 1.54
C VAL A 42 1.27 3.93 1.50
N GLY A 43 1.46 2.84 0.75
CA GLY A 43 0.50 1.73 0.70
C GLY A 43 0.29 1.06 2.06
N MET A 44 1.37 0.83 2.81
CA MET A 44 1.31 0.29 4.18
C MET A 44 0.59 1.25 5.13
N ALA A 45 0.92 2.54 5.09
CA ALA A 45 0.27 3.55 5.92
C ALA A 45 -1.24 3.60 5.62
N ALA A 46 -1.64 3.65 4.35
CA ALA A 46 -3.04 3.64 3.95
C ALA A 46 -3.78 2.40 4.45
N ALA A 47 -3.18 1.21 4.29
CA ALA A 47 -3.77 -0.04 4.77
C ALA A 47 -3.93 -0.06 6.30
N LEU A 48 -2.92 0.39 7.04
CA LEU A 48 -2.96 0.47 8.51
C LEU A 48 -4.04 1.44 8.99
N PHE A 49 -4.06 2.67 8.47
CA PHE A 49 -5.06 3.67 8.86
C PHE A 49 -6.48 3.22 8.50
N ALA A 50 -6.68 2.65 7.31
CA ALA A 50 -7.97 2.10 6.92
C ALA A 50 -8.40 0.93 7.83
N SER A 51 -7.47 0.06 8.21
CA SER A 51 -7.74 -1.06 9.12
C SER A 51 -8.15 -0.57 10.50
N VAL A 52 -7.38 0.36 11.09
CA VAL A 52 -7.71 0.97 12.39
C VAL A 52 -9.09 1.60 12.33
N HIS A 53 -9.37 2.38 11.29
CA HIS A 53 -10.67 3.02 11.12
C HIS A 53 -11.82 2.00 11.01
N LEU A 54 -11.64 0.91 10.26
CA LEU A 54 -12.64 -0.15 10.16
C LEU A 54 -12.88 -0.84 11.50
N VAL A 55 -11.82 -1.10 12.28
CA VAL A 55 -11.93 -1.68 13.63
C VAL A 55 -12.65 -0.72 14.57
N THR A 56 -12.33 0.58 14.52
CA THR A 56 -13.03 1.60 15.32
C THR A 56 -14.51 1.68 14.96
N MET A 57 -14.86 1.63 13.66
CA MET A 57 -16.25 1.60 13.22
C MET A 57 -16.96 0.33 13.69
N ALA A 58 -16.35 -0.85 13.56
CA ALA A 58 -16.92 -2.10 14.03
C ALA A 58 -17.13 -2.11 15.55
N LYS A 59 -16.21 -1.51 16.31
CA LYS A 59 -16.30 -1.40 17.77
C LYS A 59 -17.27 -0.32 18.24
N GLY A 60 -17.45 0.74 17.45
CA GLY A 60 -18.36 1.85 17.73
C GLY A 60 -19.78 1.68 17.18
N GLY A 61 -20.05 0.61 16.41
CA GLY A 61 -21.30 0.43 15.66
C GLY A 61 -21.65 -1.03 15.36
N ILE A 62 -21.70 -1.85 16.41
CA ILE A 62 -22.84 -2.73 16.68
C ILE A 62 -23.46 -2.15 17.96
N GLY A 63 -24.31 -1.14 17.77
CA GLY A 63 -25.03 -0.37 18.77
C GLY A 63 -26.04 0.50 18.08
#